data_AF-A0A7L8UGS9-F1
#
_entry.id   AF-A0A7L8UGS9-F1
#
_cell.length_a   1.000
_cell.length_b   1.000
_cell.length_c   1.000
_cell.angle_alpha   90.00
_cell.angle_beta   90.00
_cell.angle_gamma   90.00
#
_symmetry.space_group_name_H-M   'P 1'
#
loop_
_entity.id
_entity.type
_entity.pdbx_description
1 polymer ?
#
loop_
_entity_poly.entity_id
_entity_poly.type
_entity_poly.pdbx_seq_one_letter_code
_entity_poly.pdbx_strand_id
1 'polypeptide(L)'
;MTTNIPKQSINQLKKAIESFKINEAIELCTNEAQTRKFLIEPFFHLLNYISNDLIPEYNADFGERVSQKIDYAILLNKKDTILIEAKKYNSRLSDKEAGQLNGYFNNTKNSRIAVLTNGIEYRFYSDVLQPNIIDNKAFFVFNLSNYTEKDLETLIKFDKRYVVVNEIIKTAQECVFTEDFEATLLKELIAPSKDFLKIIHREMNFKTKFTEETQAKMIKMINSALLKSLYEKKVLSEANSNTGGIITTESEIQAYHTIRTLLIQNKKIPSQRIFFKDFKSFFNISIDDNLKKVICKLVFSDSKMKIVIENNEYLLSSVDDVLKYKNELTNRTLTLLE
;
A
#
# COMPACT_ATOMS: atom_id res chain seq x y z
N MET A 1 6.64 0.57 -23.29
CA MET A 1 5.34 -0.10 -23.34
C MET A 1 5.21 -0.85 -22.03
N THR A 2 4.17 -0.59 -21.24
CA THR A 2 3.95 -1.28 -19.97
C THR A 2 3.71 -2.77 -20.23
N THR A 3 4.41 -3.65 -19.51
CA THR A 3 4.21 -5.09 -19.60
C THR A 3 2.77 -5.44 -19.21
N ASN A 4 1.98 -5.97 -20.15
CA ASN A 4 0.61 -6.37 -19.87
C ASN A 4 0.60 -7.74 -19.17
N ILE A 5 0.41 -7.74 -17.86
CA ILE A 5 0.39 -8.96 -17.05
C ILE A 5 -1.05 -9.48 -16.97
N PRO A 6 -1.36 -10.68 -17.48
CA PRO A 6 -2.71 -11.23 -17.41
C PRO A 6 -3.15 -11.48 -15.97
N LYS A 7 -4.39 -11.09 -15.61
CA LYS A 7 -4.98 -11.39 -14.29
C LYS A 7 -4.92 -12.88 -13.93
N GLN A 8 -5.02 -13.75 -14.94
CA GLN A 8 -4.90 -15.20 -14.76
C GLN A 8 -3.54 -15.61 -14.20
N SER A 9 -2.45 -14.92 -14.56
CA SER A 9 -1.11 -15.21 -14.06
C SER A 9 -0.95 -14.88 -12.58
N ILE A 10 -1.59 -13.80 -12.11
CA ILE A 10 -1.63 -13.44 -10.68
C ILE A 10 -2.37 -14.53 -9.90
N ASN A 11 -3.54 -14.97 -10.40
CA ASN A 11 -4.29 -16.06 -9.78
C ASN A 11 -3.53 -17.40 -9.76
N GLN A 12 -2.73 -17.67 -10.80
CA GLN A 12 -1.87 -18.86 -10.83
C GLN A 12 -0.75 -18.77 -9.79
N LEU A 13 -0.08 -17.62 -9.69
CA LEU A 13 0.96 -17.39 -8.68
C LEU A 13 0.39 -17.52 -7.27
N LYS A 14 -0.79 -16.93 -7.02
CA LYS A 14 -1.50 -17.07 -5.75
C LYS A 14 -1.74 -18.53 -5.38
N LYS A 15 -2.34 -19.31 -6.28
CA LYS A 15 -2.57 -20.75 -6.06
C LYS A 15 -1.28 -21.52 -5.81
N ALA A 16 -0.21 -21.18 -6.53
CA ALA A 16 1.09 -21.82 -6.38
C ALA A 16 1.68 -21.54 -4.99
N ILE A 17 1.62 -20.29 -4.51
CA ILE A 17 2.05 -19.89 -3.16
C ILE A 17 1.17 -20.56 -2.09
N GLU A 18 -0.15 -20.59 -2.26
CA GLU A 18 -1.06 -21.26 -1.31
C GLU A 18 -0.84 -22.77 -1.24
N SER A 19 -0.44 -23.39 -2.36
CA SER A 19 -0.10 -24.81 -2.41
C SER A 19 1.30 -25.13 -1.87
N PHE A 20 2.14 -24.10 -1.69
CA PHE A 20 3.49 -24.28 -1.17
C PHE A 20 3.41 -24.62 0.32
N LYS A 21 3.86 -25.83 0.66
CA LYS A 21 3.80 -26.36 2.02
C LYS A 21 4.90 -25.77 2.91
N ILE A 22 4.75 -24.49 3.22
CA ILE A 22 5.78 -23.69 3.91
C ILE A 22 6.19 -24.29 5.26
N ASN A 23 5.24 -24.82 6.04
CA ASN A 23 5.53 -25.41 7.35
C ASN A 23 6.37 -26.69 7.24
N GLU A 24 6.06 -27.58 6.28
CA GLU A 24 6.86 -28.78 6.02
C GLU A 24 8.27 -28.38 5.54
N ALA A 25 8.40 -27.35 4.71
CA ALA A 25 9.69 -26.85 4.24
C ALA A 25 10.53 -26.23 5.38
N ILE A 26 9.89 -25.49 6.30
CA ILE A 26 10.52 -24.90 7.47
C ILE A 26 11.14 -25.97 8.38
N GLU A 27 10.44 -27.10 8.59
CA GLU A 27 10.93 -28.20 9.43
C GLU A 27 12.25 -28.80 8.91
N LEU A 28 12.50 -28.69 7.60
CA LEU A 28 13.73 -29.16 6.96
C LEU A 28 14.89 -28.14 7.05
N CYS A 29 14.65 -26.93 7.55
CA CYS A 29 15.61 -25.82 7.54
C CYS A 29 16.35 -25.67 8.88
N THR A 30 17.48 -26.36 9.05
CA THR A 30 18.37 -26.24 10.22
C THR A 30 19.55 -25.28 9.99
N ASN A 31 19.92 -25.02 8.74
CA ASN A 31 21.02 -24.13 8.36
C ASN A 31 20.69 -23.31 7.10
N GLU A 32 21.61 -22.42 6.71
CA GLU A 32 21.43 -21.54 5.55
C GLU A 32 21.34 -22.31 4.23
N ALA A 33 22.16 -23.35 4.02
CA ALA A 33 22.10 -24.17 2.81
C ALA A 33 20.74 -24.88 2.64
N GLN A 34 20.14 -25.34 3.74
CA GLN A 34 18.79 -25.92 3.72
C GLN A 34 17.72 -24.85 3.51
N THR A 35 17.89 -23.65 4.06
CA THR A 35 16.99 -22.50 3.80
C THR A 35 16.99 -22.16 2.31
N ARG A 36 18.19 -22.10 1.71
CA ARG A 36 18.38 -21.91 0.28
C ARG A 36 17.63 -22.98 -0.54
N LYS A 37 17.84 -24.25 -0.22
CA LYS A 37 17.25 -25.39 -0.95
C LYS A 37 15.73 -25.56 -0.78
N PHE A 38 15.20 -25.40 0.43
CA PHE A 38 13.80 -25.75 0.75
C PHE A 38 12.85 -24.56 0.77
N LEU A 39 13.35 -23.32 0.88
CA LEU A 39 12.50 -22.12 0.89
C LEU A 39 12.80 -21.19 -0.29
N ILE A 40 14.07 -20.79 -0.48
CA ILE A 40 14.43 -19.76 -1.44
C ILE A 40 14.35 -20.27 -2.88
N GLU A 41 14.99 -21.40 -3.19
CA GLU A 41 14.92 -22.00 -4.53
C GLU A 41 13.46 -22.28 -4.93
N PRO A 42 12.61 -22.96 -4.12
CA PRO A 42 11.21 -23.15 -4.44
C PRO A 42 10.46 -21.84 -4.70
N PHE A 43 10.70 -20.79 -3.92
CA PHE A 43 10.09 -19.48 -4.17
C PHE A 43 10.38 -18.95 -5.58
N PHE A 44 11.63 -19.00 -6.03
CA PHE A 44 11.96 -18.56 -7.39
C PHE A 44 11.41 -19.52 -8.46
N HIS A 45 11.22 -20.81 -8.17
CA HIS A 45 10.48 -21.71 -9.05
C HIS A 45 9.00 -21.30 -9.20
N LEU A 46 8.36 -20.78 -8.14
CA LEU A 46 7.00 -20.21 -8.24
C LEU A 46 6.95 -19.00 -9.20
N LEU A 47 8.08 -18.28 -9.32
CA LEU A 47 8.28 -17.17 -10.26
C LEU A 47 8.80 -17.61 -11.63
N ASN A 48 8.67 -18.91 -11.96
CA ASN A 48 9.07 -19.52 -13.24
C ASN A 48 10.58 -19.46 -13.53
N TYR A 49 11.43 -19.27 -12.53
CA TYR A 49 12.86 -19.51 -12.65
C TYR A 49 13.15 -21.00 -12.44
N ILE A 50 13.89 -21.60 -13.37
CA ILE A 50 14.39 -22.97 -13.23
C ILE A 50 15.79 -22.97 -12.62
N SER A 51 16.31 -24.13 -12.20
CA SER A 51 17.61 -24.24 -11.52
C SER A 51 18.78 -23.60 -12.28
N ASN A 52 18.75 -23.61 -13.62
CA ASN A 52 19.80 -22.97 -14.43
C ASN A 52 19.69 -21.44 -14.51
N ASP A 53 18.55 -20.86 -14.10
CA ASP A 53 18.38 -19.41 -14.06
C ASP A 53 18.93 -18.80 -12.75
N LEU A 54 18.98 -19.59 -11.67
CA LEU A 54 19.59 -19.20 -10.39
C LEU A 54 21.03 -19.70 -10.36
N ILE A 55 21.97 -18.81 -10.62
CA ILE A 55 23.39 -19.13 -10.65
C ILE A 55 23.92 -19.05 -9.21
N PRO A 56 24.27 -20.16 -8.56
CA PRO A 56 24.79 -20.13 -7.20
C PRO A 56 26.23 -19.62 -7.17
N GLU A 57 26.66 -19.09 -6.03
CA GLU A 57 28.07 -18.75 -5.78
C GLU A 57 28.65 -17.83 -6.88
N TYR A 58 27.84 -16.85 -7.30
CA TYR A 58 28.13 -15.96 -8.43
C TYR A 58 29.21 -14.95 -8.06
N ASN A 59 30.18 -14.75 -8.96
CA ASN A 59 31.28 -13.83 -8.73
C ASN A 59 30.82 -12.37 -8.94
N ALA A 60 30.78 -11.60 -7.86
CA ALA A 60 30.51 -10.16 -7.89
C ALA A 60 31.85 -9.39 -7.97
N ASP A 61 32.54 -9.51 -9.11
CA ASP A 61 33.94 -9.07 -9.26
C ASP A 61 34.10 -7.63 -9.76
N PHE A 62 35.13 -6.95 -9.22
CA PHE A 62 35.80 -5.80 -9.83
C PHE A 62 37.33 -5.96 -9.69
N GLY A 63 38.03 -6.34 -10.75
CA GLY A 63 39.51 -6.38 -10.81
C GLY A 63 40.19 -7.55 -10.07
N GLU A 64 41.52 -7.46 -9.88
CA GLU A 64 42.43 -8.53 -9.40
C GLU A 64 42.31 -8.92 -7.91
N ARG A 65 41.26 -8.49 -7.18
CA ARG A 65 41.06 -8.89 -5.77
C ARG A 65 40.17 -10.13 -5.68
N VAL A 66 40.48 -10.98 -4.69
CA VAL A 66 39.80 -12.25 -4.37
C VAL A 66 38.29 -12.16 -4.55
N SER A 67 37.74 -13.00 -5.42
CA SER A 67 36.34 -12.99 -5.83
C SER A 67 35.41 -13.13 -4.63
N GLN A 68 34.64 -12.10 -4.34
CA GLN A 68 33.55 -12.20 -3.37
C GLN A 68 32.34 -12.81 -4.07
N LYS A 69 31.93 -13.99 -3.59
CA LYS A 69 30.80 -14.73 -4.13
C LYS A 69 29.53 -14.38 -3.38
N ILE A 70 28.46 -14.16 -4.13
CA ILE A 70 27.11 -13.98 -3.61
C ILE A 70 26.32 -15.29 -3.77
N ASP A 71 25.34 -15.52 -2.90
CA ASP A 71 24.59 -16.78 -2.84
C ASP A 71 23.93 -17.15 -4.16
N TYR A 72 23.17 -16.24 -4.77
CA TYR A 72 22.60 -16.42 -6.10
C TYR A 72 22.64 -15.15 -6.95
N ALA A 73 22.69 -15.35 -8.26
CA ALA A 73 22.40 -14.33 -9.25
C ALA A 73 21.44 -14.86 -10.31
N ILE A 74 20.54 -13.98 -10.78
CA ILE A 74 19.67 -14.25 -11.94
C ILE A 74 20.13 -13.36 -13.08
N LEU A 75 20.53 -13.96 -14.20
CA LEU A 75 20.90 -13.23 -15.42
C LEU A 75 19.68 -13.07 -16.34
N LEU A 76 19.24 -11.83 -16.50
CA LEU A 76 18.12 -11.46 -17.34
C LEU A 76 18.61 -10.95 -18.70
N ASN A 77 18.07 -11.51 -19.78
CA ASN A 77 18.32 -11.07 -21.17
C ASN A 77 19.82 -10.89 -21.51
N LYS A 78 20.70 -11.66 -20.86
CA LYS A 78 22.17 -11.59 -20.95
C LYS A 78 22.80 -10.24 -20.62
N LYS A 79 22.05 -9.30 -20.01
CA LYS A 79 22.55 -7.95 -19.70
C LYS A 79 22.35 -7.57 -18.25
N ASP A 80 21.14 -7.72 -17.73
CA ASP A 80 20.83 -7.27 -16.37
C ASP A 80 21.00 -8.43 -15.38
N THR A 81 21.45 -8.13 -14.18
CA THR A 81 21.63 -9.12 -13.11
C THR A 81 20.77 -8.75 -11.91
N ILE A 82 20.06 -9.73 -11.34
CA ILE A 82 19.46 -9.60 -10.01
C ILE A 82 20.34 -10.37 -9.03
N LEU A 83 20.84 -9.66 -8.02
CA LEU A 83 21.65 -10.24 -6.94
C LEU A 83 20.77 -10.70 -5.79
N ILE A 84 21.04 -11.88 -5.23
CA ILE A 84 20.25 -12.44 -4.13
C ILE A 84 21.20 -12.89 -3.03
N GLU A 85 21.10 -12.26 -1.86
CA GLU A 85 21.75 -12.68 -0.63
C GLU A 85 20.74 -13.45 0.23
N ALA A 86 21.10 -14.66 0.61
CA ALA A 86 20.32 -15.54 1.45
C ALA A 86 20.83 -15.49 2.89
N LYS A 87 19.92 -15.70 3.84
CA LYS A 87 20.23 -15.92 5.24
C LYS A 87 19.46 -17.12 5.76
N LYS A 88 19.94 -17.70 6.86
CA LYS A 88 19.25 -18.80 7.55
C LYS A 88 17.81 -18.42 7.91
N TYR A 89 16.89 -19.38 7.75
CA TYR A 89 15.52 -19.30 8.26
C TYR A 89 15.51 -18.85 9.73
N ASN A 90 14.59 -17.95 10.08
CA ASN A 90 14.46 -17.30 11.41
C ASN A 90 15.58 -16.32 11.80
N SER A 91 16.54 -16.02 10.92
CA SER A 91 17.41 -14.86 11.11
C SER A 91 16.66 -13.56 10.79
N ARG A 92 16.99 -12.49 11.52
CA ARG A 92 16.50 -11.15 11.23
C ARG A 92 17.31 -10.57 10.08
N LEU A 93 16.62 -10.00 9.10
CA LEU A 93 17.23 -9.21 8.03
C LEU A 93 17.45 -7.79 8.56
N SER A 94 18.71 -7.43 8.83
CA SER A 94 19.11 -6.13 9.39
C SER A 94 19.99 -5.34 8.43
N ASP A 95 20.32 -4.11 8.82
CA ASP A 95 21.21 -3.22 8.05
C ASP A 95 22.61 -3.83 7.85
N LYS A 96 23.02 -4.74 8.74
CA LYS A 96 24.29 -5.46 8.59
C LYS A 96 24.27 -6.36 7.35
N GLU A 97 23.22 -7.15 7.16
CA GLU A 97 23.09 -8.03 6.01
C GLU A 97 22.84 -7.22 4.72
N ALA A 98 22.10 -6.12 4.79
CA ALA A 98 21.95 -5.19 3.67
C ALA A 98 23.29 -4.54 3.27
N GLY A 99 24.14 -4.20 4.25
CA GLY A 99 25.49 -3.69 4.00
C GLY A 99 26.41 -4.70 3.32
N GLN A 100 26.29 -5.99 3.67
CA GLN A 100 27.01 -7.07 2.96
C GLN A 100 26.53 -7.15 1.50
N LEU A 101 25.21 -7.15 1.28
CA LEU A 101 24.61 -7.15 -0.05
C LEU A 101 25.08 -5.95 -0.90
N ASN A 102 25.20 -4.77 -0.29
CA ASN A 102 25.72 -3.57 -0.95
C ASN A 102 27.17 -3.73 -1.44
N GLY A 103 27.99 -4.49 -0.72
CA GLY A 103 29.35 -4.81 -1.15
C GLY A 103 29.39 -5.53 -2.51
N TYR A 104 28.55 -6.55 -2.69
CA TYR A 104 28.43 -7.28 -3.96
C TYR A 104 27.80 -6.41 -5.06
N PHE A 105 26.80 -5.61 -4.70
CA PHE A 105 26.06 -4.77 -5.63
C PHE A 105 26.90 -3.65 -6.23
N ASN A 106 27.72 -2.96 -5.42
CA ASN A 106 28.67 -1.95 -5.88
C ASN A 106 29.62 -2.46 -6.98
N ASN A 107 29.99 -3.76 -6.91
CA ASN A 107 30.92 -4.36 -7.87
C ASN A 107 30.22 -4.88 -9.13
N THR A 108 28.90 -5.08 -9.09
CA THR A 108 28.13 -5.65 -10.21
C THR A 108 27.41 -4.55 -10.97
N LYS A 109 28.11 -3.85 -11.87
CA LYS A 109 27.57 -2.69 -12.62
C LYS A 109 26.28 -2.92 -13.41
N ASN A 110 26.02 -4.16 -13.79
CA ASN A 110 24.83 -4.56 -14.53
C ASN A 110 23.65 -4.92 -13.61
N SER A 111 23.85 -4.84 -12.29
CA SER A 111 22.81 -5.04 -11.31
C SER A 111 22.19 -3.72 -10.89
N ARG A 112 20.87 -3.65 -10.98
CA ARG A 112 20.07 -2.53 -10.47
C ARG A 112 19.06 -2.94 -9.41
N ILE A 113 18.90 -4.25 -9.22
CA ILE A 113 17.95 -4.85 -8.28
C ILE A 113 18.70 -5.86 -7.43
N ALA A 114 18.49 -5.81 -6.13
CA ALA A 114 19.03 -6.75 -5.18
C ALA A 114 17.93 -7.32 -4.29
N VAL A 115 18.08 -8.57 -3.83
CA VAL A 115 17.15 -9.24 -2.94
C VAL A 115 17.90 -9.74 -1.72
N LEU A 116 17.41 -9.38 -0.54
CA LEU A 116 17.85 -9.97 0.73
C LEU A 116 16.71 -10.83 1.28
N THR A 117 16.98 -12.09 1.60
CA THR A 117 15.93 -13.00 2.06
C THR A 117 16.40 -14.02 3.09
N ASN A 118 15.48 -14.41 3.99
CA ASN A 118 15.64 -15.57 4.89
C ASN A 118 14.74 -16.75 4.51
N GLY A 119 14.21 -16.75 3.27
CA GLY A 119 13.27 -17.75 2.76
C GLY A 119 11.80 -17.50 3.09
N ILE A 120 11.48 -16.65 4.06
CA ILE A 120 10.10 -16.26 4.41
C ILE A 120 9.81 -14.82 3.99
N GLU A 121 10.72 -13.91 4.33
CA GLU A 121 10.67 -12.50 3.95
C GLU A 121 11.68 -12.25 2.81
N TYR A 122 11.23 -11.54 1.78
CA TYR A 122 12.02 -11.15 0.61
C TYR A 122 11.99 -9.63 0.51
N ARG A 123 13.14 -9.00 0.74
CA ARG A 123 13.31 -7.55 0.64
C ARG A 123 13.97 -7.20 -0.67
N PHE A 124 13.27 -6.45 -1.51
CA PHE A 124 13.73 -6.01 -2.82
C PHE A 124 14.26 -4.58 -2.72
N TYR A 125 15.49 -4.39 -3.15
CA TYR A 125 16.19 -3.12 -3.13
C TYR A 125 16.59 -2.68 -4.54
N SER A 126 16.77 -1.38 -4.70
CA SER A 126 17.17 -0.72 -5.94
C SER A 126 18.35 0.22 -5.71
N ASP A 127 18.79 0.91 -6.76
CA ASP A 127 19.85 1.93 -6.75
C ASP A 127 19.32 3.33 -7.11
N VAL A 128 18.11 3.66 -6.67
CA VAL A 128 17.40 4.86 -7.12
C VAL A 128 18.06 6.13 -6.59
N LEU A 129 18.51 6.12 -5.34
CA LEU A 129 19.12 7.28 -4.70
C LEU A 129 20.52 7.57 -5.26
N GLN A 130 21.32 6.51 -5.44
CA GLN A 130 22.69 6.61 -5.95
C GLN A 130 23.01 5.42 -6.87
N PRO A 131 23.52 5.66 -8.09
CA PRO A 131 23.83 4.58 -9.02
C PRO A 131 24.82 3.56 -8.43
N ASN A 132 24.50 2.27 -8.58
CA ASN A 132 25.29 1.16 -8.06
C ASN A 132 25.44 1.11 -6.53
N ILE A 133 24.65 1.85 -5.76
CA ILE A 133 24.62 1.74 -4.30
C ILE A 133 23.19 1.39 -3.91
N ILE A 134 23.02 0.34 -3.10
CA ILE A 134 21.69 -0.10 -2.69
C ILE A 134 21.05 0.94 -1.80
N ASP A 135 19.79 1.27 -2.08
CA ASP A 135 18.96 2.13 -1.24
C ASP A 135 18.89 1.56 0.19
N ASN A 136 18.90 2.43 1.20
CA ASN A 136 18.89 2.03 2.61
C ASN A 136 17.60 1.26 3.01
N LYS A 137 16.51 1.47 2.27
CA LYS A 137 15.22 0.84 2.49
C LYS A 137 14.83 0.03 1.27
N ALA A 138 14.26 -1.15 1.50
CA ALA A 138 13.65 -1.94 0.45
C ALA A 138 12.41 -1.23 -0.10
N PHE A 139 12.28 -1.12 -1.42
CA PHE A 139 11.09 -0.53 -2.06
C PHE A 139 9.92 -1.52 -2.10
N PHE A 140 10.18 -2.81 -1.89
CA PHE A 140 9.15 -3.84 -1.81
C PHE A 140 9.59 -4.94 -0.84
N VAL A 141 8.67 -5.37 0.02
CA VAL A 141 8.87 -6.48 0.95
C VAL A 141 7.75 -7.47 0.75
N PHE A 142 8.09 -8.71 0.42
CA PHE A 142 7.13 -9.80 0.26
C PHE A 142 7.33 -10.82 1.39
N ASN A 143 6.25 -11.20 2.08
CA ASN A 143 6.30 -12.19 3.14
C ASN A 143 5.39 -13.38 2.79
N LEU A 144 5.99 -14.56 2.65
CA LEU A 144 5.28 -15.78 2.24
C LEU A 144 4.20 -16.23 3.24
N SER A 145 4.32 -15.85 4.51
CA SER A 145 3.33 -16.16 5.56
C SER A 145 2.24 -15.11 5.68
N ASN A 146 2.45 -13.90 5.13
CA ASN A 146 1.52 -12.79 5.25
C ASN A 146 1.68 -11.81 4.07
N TYR A 147 0.81 -11.92 3.08
CA TYR A 147 0.80 -11.05 1.90
C TYR A 147 -0.63 -10.64 1.51
N THR A 148 -0.74 -9.54 0.78
CA THR A 148 -1.99 -9.01 0.22
C THR A 148 -2.07 -9.24 -1.29
N GLU A 149 -3.24 -9.01 -1.90
CA GLU A 149 -3.38 -9.06 -3.36
C GLU A 149 -2.48 -8.05 -4.08
N LYS A 150 -2.26 -6.86 -3.48
CA LYS A 150 -1.36 -5.84 -4.02
C LYS A 150 0.10 -6.31 -4.03
N ASP A 151 0.48 -7.11 -3.04
CA ASP A 151 1.81 -7.70 -2.98
C ASP A 151 1.99 -8.72 -4.11
N LEU A 152 0.96 -9.50 -4.44
CA LEU A 152 0.99 -10.41 -5.59
C LEU A 152 1.07 -9.67 -6.92
N GLU A 153 0.32 -8.57 -7.07
CA GLU A 153 0.39 -7.68 -8.24
C GLU A 153 1.78 -7.05 -8.43
N THR A 154 2.51 -6.85 -7.34
CA THR A 154 3.89 -6.35 -7.39
C THR A 154 4.88 -7.49 -7.64
N LEU A 155 4.71 -8.62 -6.95
CA LEU A 155 5.60 -9.77 -7.04
C LEU A 155 5.60 -10.40 -8.44
N ILE A 156 4.46 -10.45 -9.12
CA ILE A 156 4.36 -11.01 -10.48
C ILE A 156 5.25 -10.27 -11.49
N LYS A 157 5.66 -9.02 -11.21
CA LYS A 157 6.63 -8.28 -12.03
C LYS A 157 8.04 -8.88 -11.98
N PHE A 158 8.34 -9.71 -10.99
CA PHE A 158 9.60 -10.43 -10.86
C PHE A 158 9.56 -11.83 -11.48
N ASP A 159 8.40 -12.29 -11.97
CA ASP A 159 8.27 -13.56 -12.69
C ASP A 159 9.09 -13.53 -13.98
N LYS A 160 9.83 -14.62 -14.26
CA LYS A 160 10.71 -14.74 -15.44
C LYS A 160 10.01 -14.36 -16.75
N ARG A 161 8.69 -14.60 -16.87
CA ARG A 161 7.90 -14.32 -18.08
C ARG A 161 7.62 -12.82 -18.28
N TYR A 162 7.67 -12.02 -17.21
CA TYR A 162 7.22 -10.63 -17.20
C TYR A 162 8.28 -9.64 -16.71
N VAL A 163 9.42 -10.13 -16.22
CA VAL A 163 10.46 -9.30 -15.60
C VAL A 163 11.06 -8.30 -16.58
N VAL A 164 10.88 -7.01 -16.27
CA VAL A 164 11.46 -5.88 -16.98
C VAL A 164 12.10 -4.94 -15.96
N VAL A 165 13.43 -4.98 -15.85
CA VAL A 165 14.20 -4.25 -14.83
C VAL A 165 13.86 -2.76 -14.81
N ASN A 166 13.76 -2.10 -15.96
CA ASN A 166 13.42 -0.68 -16.03
C ASN A 166 12.03 -0.35 -15.46
N GLU A 167 11.05 -1.25 -15.59
CA GLU A 167 9.70 -1.03 -15.02
C GLU A 167 9.68 -1.24 -13.50
N ILE A 168 10.46 -2.20 -13.02
CA ILE A 168 10.64 -2.43 -11.58
C ILE A 168 11.36 -1.23 -10.95
N ILE A 169 12.43 -0.73 -11.57
CA ILE A 169 13.12 0.48 -11.14
C ILE A 169 12.18 1.69 -11.12
N LYS A 170 11.31 1.84 -12.13
CA LYS A 170 10.31 2.91 -12.09
C LYS A 170 9.36 2.78 -10.89
N THR A 171 8.96 1.56 -10.55
CA THR A 171 8.15 1.29 -9.35
C THR A 171 8.91 1.69 -8.08
N ALA A 172 10.20 1.37 -8.01
CA ALA A 172 11.05 1.78 -6.89
C ALA A 172 11.20 3.31 -6.81
N GLN A 173 11.37 3.99 -7.94
CA GLN A 173 11.42 5.46 -8.02
C GLN A 173 10.14 6.10 -7.49
N GLU A 174 8.97 5.57 -7.84
CA GLU A 174 7.68 6.06 -7.33
C GLU A 174 7.56 5.88 -5.82
N CYS A 175 8.06 4.76 -5.28
CA CYS A 175 8.10 4.51 -3.84
C CYS A 175 9.02 5.49 -3.12
N VAL A 176 10.26 5.62 -3.58
CA VAL A 176 11.25 6.55 -3.01
C VAL A 176 10.75 7.99 -3.08
N PHE A 177 10.15 8.40 -4.20
CA PHE A 177 9.56 9.72 -4.36
C PHE A 177 8.46 9.99 -3.35
N THR A 178 7.54 9.04 -3.16
CA THR A 178 6.41 9.19 -2.23
C THR A 178 6.92 9.38 -0.80
N GLU A 179 7.86 8.54 -0.37
CA GLU A 179 8.45 8.61 0.97
C GLU A 179 9.24 9.90 1.20
N ASP A 180 10.08 10.29 0.22
CA ASP A 180 10.89 11.51 0.33
C ASP A 180 10.02 12.77 0.32
N PHE A 181 8.94 12.78 -0.48
CA PHE A 181 7.94 13.85 -0.46
C PHE A 181 7.25 13.97 0.90
N GLU A 182 6.75 12.86 1.46
CA GLU A 182 6.08 12.84 2.76
C GLU A 182 7.01 13.29 3.88
N ALA A 183 8.23 12.75 3.92
CA ALA A 183 9.24 13.09 4.91
C ALA A 183 9.66 14.58 4.82
N THR A 184 9.87 15.08 3.60
CA THR A 184 10.25 16.48 3.37
C THR A 184 9.11 17.44 3.72
N LEU A 185 7.86 17.11 3.36
CA LEU A 185 6.71 17.92 3.72
C LEU A 185 6.52 17.94 5.24
N LEU A 186 6.61 16.79 5.91
CA LEU A 186 6.53 16.71 7.37
C LEU A 186 7.63 17.54 8.04
N LYS A 187 8.87 17.48 7.53
CA LYS A 187 9.99 18.29 8.02
C LYS A 187 9.67 19.78 7.95
N GLU A 188 9.13 20.28 6.83
CA GLU A 188 8.73 21.68 6.69
C GLU A 188 7.54 22.05 7.59
N LEU A 189 6.65 21.11 7.93
CA LEU A 189 5.55 21.38 8.87
C LEU A 189 6.00 21.39 10.34
N ILE A 190 7.05 20.64 10.70
CA ILE A 190 7.63 20.62 12.04
C ILE A 190 8.55 21.83 12.27
N ALA A 191 9.41 22.11 11.29
CA ALA A 191 10.37 23.21 11.33
C ALA A 191 10.35 23.97 9.99
N PRO A 192 9.37 24.87 9.81
CA PRO A 192 9.21 25.64 8.57
C PRO A 192 10.48 26.40 8.16
N SER A 193 10.96 26.14 6.95
CA SER A 193 12.08 26.89 6.39
C SER A 193 11.66 28.32 6.00
N LYS A 194 12.65 29.21 5.92
CA LYS A 194 12.43 30.59 5.45
C LYS A 194 11.79 30.63 4.06
N ASP A 195 12.17 29.71 3.17
CA ASP A 195 11.63 29.65 1.81
C ASP A 195 10.18 29.18 1.79
N PHE A 196 9.82 28.19 2.61
CA PHE A 196 8.42 27.77 2.77
C PHE A 196 7.55 28.90 3.32
N LEU A 197 8.02 29.60 4.36
CA LEU A 197 7.32 30.78 4.91
C LEU A 197 7.19 31.90 3.87
N LYS A 198 8.21 32.09 3.02
CA LYS A 198 8.21 33.13 1.98
C LYS A 198 7.15 32.85 0.90
N ILE A 199 6.93 31.59 0.54
CA ILE A 199 5.84 31.20 -0.39
C ILE A 199 4.50 31.59 0.21
N ILE A 200 4.22 31.18 1.45
CA ILE A 200 2.96 31.50 2.13
C ILE A 200 2.77 33.02 2.24
N HIS A 201 3.79 33.74 2.71
CA HIS A 201 3.77 35.20 2.85
C HIS A 201 3.46 35.89 1.53
N ARG A 202 4.04 35.43 0.42
CA ARG A 202 3.80 36.00 -0.91
C ARG A 202 2.34 35.87 -1.34
N GLU A 203 1.68 34.75 -1.06
CA GLU A 203 0.29 34.48 -1.46
C GLU A 203 -0.76 35.10 -0.51
N MET A 204 -0.35 35.62 0.65
CA MET A 204 -1.27 36.30 1.57
C MET A 204 -1.78 37.63 1.00
N ASN A 205 -3.11 37.83 1.06
CA ASN A 205 -3.77 39.09 0.68
C ASN A 205 -3.40 40.23 1.64
N PHE A 206 -3.38 39.95 2.94
CA PHE A 206 -2.90 40.88 3.97
C PHE A 206 -1.59 40.38 4.53
N LYS A 207 -0.53 41.19 4.42
CA LYS A 207 0.80 40.82 4.91
C LYS A 207 1.59 42.05 5.35
N THR A 208 2.35 41.90 6.43
CA THR A 208 3.36 42.86 6.89
C THR A 208 4.68 42.64 6.15
N LYS A 209 5.71 43.45 6.43
CA LYS A 209 7.07 43.18 5.91
C LYS A 209 7.55 41.80 6.38
N PHE A 210 8.24 41.06 5.51
CA PHE A 210 8.78 39.73 5.83
C PHE A 210 10.05 39.82 6.70
N THR A 211 9.87 40.20 7.97
CA THR A 211 10.92 40.34 8.98
C THR A 211 11.13 39.05 9.77
N GLU A 212 12.18 38.97 10.59
CA GLU A 212 12.40 37.84 11.52
C GLU A 212 11.27 37.68 12.53
N GLU A 213 10.72 38.78 13.03
CA GLU A 213 9.56 38.76 13.93
C GLU A 213 8.31 38.16 13.25
N THR A 214 8.06 38.54 11.99
CA THR A 214 6.95 37.99 11.20
C THR A 214 7.16 36.49 10.94
N GLN A 215 8.40 36.07 10.62
CA GLN A 215 8.75 34.65 10.46
C GLN A 215 8.51 33.87 11.75
N ALA A 216 8.98 34.37 12.90
CA ALA A 216 8.78 33.74 14.20
C ALA A 216 7.30 33.59 14.56
N LYS A 217 6.48 34.61 14.22
CA LYS A 217 5.02 34.53 14.38
C LYS A 217 4.40 33.44 13.49
N MET A 218 4.79 33.37 12.22
CA MET A 218 4.28 32.35 11.29
C MET A 218 4.67 30.93 11.75
N ILE A 219 5.90 30.72 12.22
CA ILE A 219 6.36 29.43 12.77
C ILE A 219 5.49 29.01 13.95
N LYS A 220 5.22 29.91 14.91
CA LYS A 220 4.35 29.61 16.07
C LYS A 220 2.91 29.26 15.68
N MET A 221 2.42 29.83 14.57
CA MET A 221 1.07 29.55 14.06
C MET A 221 0.98 28.17 13.40
N ILE A 222 2.06 27.68 12.78
CA ILE A 222 2.15 26.34 12.21
C ILE A 222 2.32 25.34 13.35
N ASN A 223 1.20 25.00 13.99
CA ASN A 223 1.12 24.05 15.09
C ASN A 223 -0.02 23.04 14.84
N SER A 224 -0.10 22.00 15.68
CA SER A 224 -1.05 20.91 15.50
C SER A 224 -2.52 21.35 15.46
N ALA A 225 -2.89 22.42 16.18
CA ALA A 225 -4.26 22.95 16.16
C ALA A 225 -4.60 23.59 14.81
N LEU A 226 -3.67 24.37 14.24
CA LEU A 226 -3.83 24.89 12.88
C LEU A 226 -3.88 23.74 11.86
N LEU A 227 -2.96 22.78 11.93
CA LEU A 227 -2.90 21.67 10.99
C LEU A 227 -4.18 20.82 11.00
N LYS A 228 -4.75 20.55 12.18
CA LYS A 228 -6.05 19.87 12.30
C LYS A 228 -7.17 20.66 11.63
N SER A 229 -7.26 21.96 11.91
CA SER A 229 -8.27 22.82 11.28
C SER A 229 -8.09 22.90 9.76
N LEU A 230 -6.85 22.93 9.26
CA LEU A 230 -6.56 22.93 7.83
C LEU A 230 -6.89 21.58 7.18
N TYR A 231 -6.62 20.46 7.86
CA TYR A 231 -7.03 19.13 7.41
C TYR A 231 -8.55 19.03 7.26
N GLU A 232 -9.32 19.43 8.28
CA GLU A 232 -10.79 19.43 8.23
C GLU A 232 -11.30 20.27 7.04
N LYS A 233 -10.74 21.48 6.85
CA LYS A 233 -11.08 22.34 5.71
C LYS A 233 -10.67 21.73 4.37
N LYS A 234 -9.52 21.05 4.30
CA LYS A 234 -9.04 20.38 3.09
C LYS A 234 -9.98 19.24 2.72
N VAL A 235 -10.35 18.39 3.66
CA VAL A 235 -11.33 17.30 3.48
C VAL A 235 -12.67 17.85 2.97
N LEU A 236 -13.19 18.92 3.60
CA LEU A 236 -14.41 19.59 3.14
C LEU A 236 -14.26 20.17 1.72
N SER A 237 -13.12 20.75 1.39
CA SER A 237 -12.86 21.29 0.05
C SER A 237 -12.75 20.19 -1.01
N GLU A 238 -12.16 19.05 -0.67
CA GLU A 238 -12.03 17.89 -1.54
C GLU A 238 -13.39 17.23 -1.80
N ALA A 239 -14.24 17.13 -0.76
CA ALA A 239 -15.62 16.67 -0.86
C ALA A 239 -16.49 17.59 -1.75
N ASN A 240 -16.27 18.91 -1.68
CA ASN A 240 -16.98 19.89 -2.50
C ASN A 240 -16.43 20.00 -3.94
N SER A 241 -15.15 19.63 -4.14
CA SER A 241 -14.55 19.57 -5.46
C SER A 241 -14.97 18.28 -6.16
N ASN A 242 -15.52 18.39 -7.37
CA ASN A 242 -15.89 17.23 -8.19
C ASN A 242 -14.70 16.34 -8.62
N THR A 243 -13.49 16.61 -8.12
CA THR A 243 -12.22 15.93 -8.39
C THR A 243 -11.75 15.03 -7.24
N GLY A 244 -12.29 15.17 -6.03
CA GLY A 244 -11.98 14.30 -4.90
C GLY A 244 -12.78 13.01 -4.99
N GLY A 245 -12.14 11.86 -4.74
CA GLY A 245 -12.81 10.57 -4.65
C GLY A 245 -13.87 10.51 -3.56
N ILE A 246 -14.46 9.33 -3.40
CA ILE A 246 -15.46 9.01 -2.39
C ILE A 246 -14.84 9.22 -0.99
N ILE A 247 -15.38 10.15 -0.19
CA ILE A 247 -14.94 10.41 1.20
C ILE A 247 -16.11 10.16 2.14
N THR A 248 -16.00 9.10 2.93
CA THR A 248 -17.00 8.72 3.92
C THR A 248 -16.86 9.60 5.16
N THR A 249 -17.92 10.34 5.49
CA THR A 249 -17.99 11.27 6.62
C THR A 249 -18.33 10.58 7.94
N GLU A 250 -17.97 11.18 9.08
CA GLU A 250 -18.33 10.65 10.40
C GLU A 250 -19.84 10.53 10.60
N SER A 251 -20.62 11.46 10.06
CA SER A 251 -22.09 11.41 10.12
C SER A 251 -22.66 10.23 9.33
N GLU A 252 -22.07 9.87 8.19
CA GLU A 252 -22.46 8.69 7.42
C GLU A 252 -22.11 7.39 8.16
N ILE A 253 -20.93 7.33 8.79
CA ILE A 253 -20.53 6.20 9.64
C ILE A 253 -21.48 6.06 10.84
N GLN A 254 -21.82 7.18 11.50
CA GLN A 254 -22.76 7.20 12.61
C GLN A 254 -24.15 6.70 12.16
N ALA A 255 -24.66 7.23 11.05
CA ALA A 255 -25.94 6.81 10.48
C ALA A 255 -25.95 5.32 10.12
N TYR A 256 -24.87 4.82 9.52
CA TYR A 256 -24.69 3.41 9.22
C TYR A 256 -24.74 2.55 10.49
N HIS A 257 -24.01 2.91 11.54
CA HIS A 257 -24.04 2.15 12.79
C HIS A 257 -25.41 2.17 13.46
N THR A 258 -26.12 3.30 13.42
CA THR A 258 -27.49 3.41 13.91
C THR A 258 -28.44 2.51 13.13
N ILE A 259 -28.42 2.57 11.80
CA ILE A 259 -29.26 1.73 10.92
C ILE A 259 -28.94 0.25 11.13
N ARG A 260 -27.65 -0.10 11.14
CA ARG A 260 -27.21 -1.48 11.36
C ARG A 260 -27.69 -2.01 12.69
N THR A 261 -27.52 -1.24 13.77
CA THR A 261 -27.98 -1.62 15.12
C THR A 261 -29.49 -1.78 15.18
N LEU A 262 -30.23 -0.92 14.50
CA LEU A 262 -31.69 -1.01 14.40
C LEU A 262 -32.15 -2.28 13.66
N LEU A 263 -31.50 -2.63 12.55
CA LEU A 263 -31.87 -3.79 11.73
C LEU A 263 -31.58 -5.11 12.43
N ILE A 264 -30.43 -5.24 13.11
CA ILE A 264 -30.04 -6.49 13.79
C ILE A 264 -30.89 -6.81 15.03
N GLN A 265 -31.69 -5.85 15.53
CA GLN A 265 -32.68 -6.15 16.57
C GLN A 265 -33.71 -7.18 16.09
N ASN A 266 -33.92 -7.29 14.78
CA ASN A 266 -34.71 -8.35 14.19
C ASN A 266 -33.85 -9.59 13.97
N LYS A 267 -34.16 -10.68 14.67
CA LYS A 267 -33.40 -11.95 14.63
C LYS A 267 -33.27 -12.57 13.23
N LYS A 268 -34.11 -12.16 12.27
CA LYS A 268 -34.04 -12.63 10.88
C LYS A 268 -32.93 -11.95 10.05
N ILE A 269 -32.29 -10.89 10.56
CA ILE A 269 -31.31 -10.09 9.81
C ILE A 269 -29.91 -10.28 10.43
N PRO A 270 -29.01 -11.05 9.80
CA PRO A 270 -27.65 -11.24 10.31
C PRO A 270 -26.80 -9.98 10.16
N SER A 271 -26.03 -9.63 11.19
CA SER A 271 -25.20 -8.41 11.21
C SER A 271 -24.05 -8.43 10.19
N GLN A 272 -23.65 -9.63 9.74
CA GLN A 272 -22.59 -9.86 8.75
C GLN A 272 -23.05 -9.63 7.31
N ARG A 273 -24.36 -9.51 7.07
CA ARG A 273 -24.92 -9.33 5.73
C ARG A 273 -25.20 -7.88 5.37
N ILE A 274 -25.07 -6.95 6.32
CA ILE A 274 -25.30 -5.52 6.09
C ILE A 274 -23.96 -4.86 5.81
N PHE A 275 -23.83 -4.27 4.63
CA PHE A 275 -22.64 -3.57 4.17
C PHE A 275 -22.99 -2.13 3.79
N PHE A 276 -22.00 -1.26 3.81
CA PHE A 276 -22.11 0.06 3.22
C PHE A 276 -21.10 0.22 2.09
N LYS A 277 -21.46 1.05 1.12
CA LYS A 277 -20.58 1.50 0.07
C LYS A 277 -20.85 2.96 -0.19
N ASP A 278 -19.82 3.76 -0.04
CA ASP A 278 -19.93 5.17 -0.28
C ASP A 278 -19.80 5.48 -1.78
N PHE A 279 -20.57 6.46 -2.25
CA PHE A 279 -20.55 6.95 -3.63
C PHE A 279 -20.52 8.47 -3.59
N LYS A 280 -19.98 9.07 -4.65
CA LYS A 280 -19.82 10.53 -4.80
C LYS A 280 -21.05 11.37 -4.45
N SER A 281 -22.26 10.83 -4.61
CA SER A 281 -23.51 11.56 -4.40
C SER A 281 -24.39 10.99 -3.29
N PHE A 282 -24.07 9.82 -2.76
CA PHE A 282 -24.86 9.15 -1.74
C PHE A 282 -24.09 8.02 -1.07
N PHE A 283 -24.36 7.82 0.20
CA PHE A 283 -23.84 6.71 0.97
C PHE A 283 -24.84 5.55 0.93
N ASN A 284 -24.47 4.42 0.35
CA ASN A 284 -25.35 3.28 0.11
C ASN A 284 -25.25 2.24 1.21
N ILE A 285 -26.38 1.71 1.68
CA ILE A 285 -26.44 0.58 2.61
C ILE A 285 -27.18 -0.56 1.92
N SER A 286 -26.55 -1.74 1.85
CA SER A 286 -27.03 -2.89 1.07
C SER A 286 -26.81 -4.23 1.76
N ILE A 287 -27.53 -5.24 1.30
CA ILE A 287 -27.34 -6.63 1.70
C ILE A 287 -26.29 -7.31 0.80
N ASP A 288 -25.39 -8.08 1.43
CA ASP A 288 -24.36 -8.92 0.78
C ASP A 288 -23.47 -8.16 -0.23
N ASP A 289 -23.18 -6.88 0.03
CA ASP A 289 -22.44 -5.98 -0.87
C ASP A 289 -23.01 -5.95 -2.31
N ASN A 290 -24.33 -6.16 -2.44
CA ASN A 290 -25.00 -6.25 -3.73
C ASN A 290 -25.73 -4.94 -4.07
N LEU A 291 -25.30 -4.28 -5.16
CA LEU A 291 -25.87 -3.03 -5.65
C LEU A 291 -27.34 -3.12 -6.10
N LYS A 292 -27.90 -4.33 -6.28
CA LYS A 292 -29.33 -4.55 -6.54
C LYS A 292 -30.14 -4.76 -5.27
N LYS A 293 -29.50 -5.08 -4.14
CA LYS A 293 -30.14 -5.31 -2.83
C LYS A 293 -29.91 -4.12 -1.89
N VAL A 294 -30.35 -2.94 -2.32
CA VAL A 294 -30.19 -1.69 -1.56
C VAL A 294 -31.28 -1.56 -0.50
N ILE A 295 -30.86 -1.43 0.75
CA ILE A 295 -31.72 -1.16 1.91
C ILE A 295 -32.11 0.32 1.89
N CYS A 296 -31.12 1.22 1.88
CA CYS A 296 -31.33 2.66 1.79
C CYS A 296 -30.11 3.40 1.25
N LYS A 297 -30.31 4.65 0.87
CA LYS A 297 -29.26 5.60 0.48
C LYS A 297 -29.35 6.84 1.36
N LEU A 298 -28.23 7.27 1.91
CA LEU A 298 -28.12 8.51 2.66
C LEU A 298 -27.53 9.57 1.73
N VAL A 299 -28.12 10.75 1.73
CA VAL A 299 -27.60 11.90 1.00
C VAL A 299 -27.46 13.02 2.01
N PHE A 300 -26.26 13.19 2.53
CA PHE A 300 -25.93 14.23 3.49
C PHE A 300 -25.18 15.35 2.76
N SER A 301 -25.69 16.56 2.90
CA SER A 301 -25.08 17.79 2.39
C SER A 301 -25.19 18.86 3.45
N ASP A 302 -24.36 19.90 3.35
CA ASP A 302 -24.30 21.02 4.31
C ASP A 302 -25.65 21.72 4.53
N SER A 303 -26.58 21.60 3.58
CA SER A 303 -27.90 22.25 3.65
C SER A 303 -29.07 21.28 3.84
N LYS A 304 -28.89 19.99 3.55
CA LYS A 304 -29.96 18.98 3.54
C LYS A 304 -29.40 17.61 3.86
N MET A 305 -29.99 16.95 4.86
CA MET A 305 -29.84 15.51 5.06
C MET A 305 -31.12 14.82 4.58
N LYS A 306 -30.97 13.73 3.82
CA LYS A 306 -32.11 12.89 3.45
C LYS A 306 -31.74 11.42 3.42
N ILE A 307 -32.74 10.57 3.64
CA ILE A 307 -32.67 9.12 3.44
C ILE A 307 -33.64 8.72 2.35
N VAL A 308 -33.18 7.87 1.44
CA VAL A 308 -33.99 7.28 0.37
C VAL A 308 -34.16 5.80 0.64
N ILE A 309 -35.40 5.37 0.76
CA ILE A 309 -35.78 3.96 0.95
C ILE A 309 -36.68 3.58 -0.23
N GLU A 310 -36.23 2.64 -1.04
CA GLU A 310 -36.85 2.32 -2.34
C GLU A 310 -36.97 3.56 -3.25
N ASN A 311 -38.19 4.07 -3.45
CA ASN A 311 -38.50 5.26 -4.26
C ASN A 311 -38.95 6.45 -3.41
N ASN A 312 -38.97 6.31 -2.08
CA ASN A 312 -39.42 7.36 -1.17
C ASN A 312 -38.22 8.13 -0.63
N GLU A 313 -38.29 9.45 -0.70
CA GLU A 313 -37.28 10.34 -0.13
C GLU A 313 -37.81 11.01 1.15
N TYR A 314 -37.01 10.96 2.21
CA TYR A 314 -37.38 11.51 3.51
C TYR A 314 -36.31 12.51 3.99
N LEU A 315 -36.74 13.72 4.34
CA LEU A 315 -35.85 14.74 4.90
C LEU A 315 -35.52 14.43 6.36
N LEU A 316 -34.26 14.66 6.74
CA LEU A 316 -33.73 14.47 8.08
C LEU A 316 -33.24 15.81 8.63
N SER A 317 -33.60 16.12 9.88
CA SER A 317 -33.08 17.28 10.61
C SER A 317 -31.81 16.94 11.40
N SER A 318 -31.65 15.67 11.77
CA SER A 318 -30.44 15.12 12.39
C SER A 318 -30.22 13.65 11.99
N VAL A 319 -29.03 13.10 12.28
CA VAL A 319 -28.73 11.67 12.04
C VAL A 319 -29.66 10.75 12.84
N ASP A 320 -30.13 11.18 14.01
CA ASP A 320 -31.02 10.38 14.87
C ASP A 320 -32.43 10.22 14.28
N ASP A 321 -32.84 11.09 13.36
CA ASP A 321 -34.15 11.01 12.70
C ASP A 321 -34.31 9.74 11.86
N VAL A 322 -33.21 9.06 11.54
CA VAL A 322 -33.23 7.76 10.86
C VAL A 322 -34.02 6.71 11.67
N LEU A 323 -34.07 6.84 13.00
CA LEU A 323 -34.84 5.97 13.88
C LEU A 323 -36.35 6.02 13.60
N LYS A 324 -36.86 7.13 13.06
CA LYS A 324 -38.29 7.29 12.71
C LYS A 324 -38.73 6.33 11.61
N TYR A 325 -37.80 5.91 10.75
CA TYR A 325 -38.06 5.05 9.58
C TYR A 325 -37.77 3.57 9.87
N LYS A 326 -37.79 3.16 11.16
CA LYS A 326 -37.47 1.79 11.60
C LYS A 326 -38.25 0.72 10.85
N ASN A 327 -39.56 0.89 10.73
CA ASN A 327 -40.45 -0.11 10.15
C ASN A 327 -40.19 -0.27 8.64
N GLU A 328 -40.01 0.83 7.92
CA GLU A 328 -39.71 0.81 6.48
C GLU A 328 -38.35 0.17 6.19
N LEU A 329 -37.32 0.54 6.94
CA LEU A 329 -35.98 -0.06 6.83
C LEU A 329 -36.02 -1.57 7.09
N THR A 330 -36.76 -1.99 8.12
CA THR A 330 -36.88 -3.41 8.49
C THR A 330 -37.63 -4.20 7.42
N ASN A 331 -38.79 -3.70 6.97
CA ASN A 331 -39.59 -4.36 5.95
C ASN A 331 -38.79 -4.51 4.65
N ARG A 332 -38.15 -3.43 4.20
CA ARG A 332 -37.29 -3.43 3.01
C ARG A 332 -36.17 -4.46 3.12
N THR A 333 -35.51 -4.53 4.26
CA THR A 333 -34.40 -5.47 4.49
C THR A 333 -34.89 -6.92 4.46
N LEU A 334 -36.06 -7.21 5.00
CA LEU A 334 -36.65 -8.57 4.95
C LEU A 334 -36.98 -8.98 3.51
N THR A 335 -37.56 -8.10 2.69
CA THR A 335 -37.86 -8.39 1.28
C THR A 335 -36.61 -8.67 0.44
N LEU A 336 -35.45 -8.15 0.86
CA LEU A 336 -34.17 -8.37 0.19
C LEU A 336 -33.44 -9.65 0.61
N LEU A 337 -33.85 -10.24 1.74
CA LEU A 337 -33.30 -11.49 2.28
C LEU A 337 -33.99 -12.72 1.72
N GLU A 338 -35.26 -12.57 1.29
CA GLU A 338 -35.96 -13.50 0.40
C GLU A 338 -35.27 -13.57 -0.98
#